data_AF-A0A2V6R8Y9-F1
#
_entry.id   AF-A0A2V6R8Y9-F1
#
_cell.length_a   1.000
_cell.length_b   1.000
_cell.length_c   1.000
_cell.angle_alpha   90.00
_cell.angle_beta   90.00
_cell.angle_gamma   90.00
#
_symmetry.space_group_name_H-M   'P 1'
#
loop_
_entity.id
_entity.type
_entity.pdbx_description
1 polymer ?
#
loop_
_entity_poly.entity_id
_entity_poly.type
_entity_poly.pdbx_seq_one_letter_code
_entity_poly.pdbx_strand_id
1 'polypeptide(L)'
;MTAEARMRFYAGVFDCVEVNSSYYAIPDVRITERWAERTPSGFLFHVKAYALLTGHHPRRASLPAEVEALLPRHPTLTRRGEIDASSVPAAARDAALTLFAQALAPLARAGKLGYVLFQLAPWPGTASTRSRRSTRCAPRAWPT
;
A
#
# COMPACT_ATOMS: atom_id res chain seq x y z
N MET A 1 -3.76 -25.77 6.31
CA MET A 1 -2.52 -25.00 6.58
C MET A 1 -2.85 -23.52 6.74
N THR A 2 -2.46 -22.89 7.83
CA THR A 2 -2.74 -21.46 8.10
C THR A 2 -1.88 -20.53 7.22
N ALA A 3 -2.26 -19.26 7.09
CA ALA A 3 -1.44 -18.27 6.37
C ALA A 3 -0.04 -18.10 6.99
N GLU A 4 0.04 -18.18 8.32
CA GLU A 4 1.29 -18.18 9.05
C GLU A 4 2.17 -19.39 8.71
N ALA A 5 1.61 -20.60 8.76
CA ALA A 5 2.36 -21.82 8.46
C ALA A 5 2.91 -21.81 7.02
N ARG A 6 2.12 -21.29 6.06
CA ARG A 6 2.60 -21.08 4.69
C ARG A 6 3.78 -20.10 4.62
N MET A 7 3.69 -18.97 5.32
CA MET A 7 4.77 -17.97 5.33
C MET A 7 6.07 -18.55 5.88
N ARG A 8 6.00 -19.27 7.01
CA ARG A 8 7.19 -19.91 7.60
C ARG A 8 7.80 -20.95 6.67
N PHE A 9 6.96 -21.74 5.99
CA PHE A 9 7.42 -22.71 5.00
C PHE A 9 8.13 -22.02 3.83
N TYR A 10 7.54 -20.98 3.24
CA TYR A 10 8.17 -20.25 2.12
C TYR A 10 9.46 -19.53 2.52
N ALA A 11 9.51 -18.97 3.72
CA ALA A 11 10.71 -18.33 4.25
C ALA A 11 11.86 -19.32 4.55
N GLY A 12 11.60 -20.63 4.50
CA GLY A 12 12.64 -21.67 4.53
C GLY A 12 13.19 -22.04 3.15
N VAL A 13 12.61 -21.51 2.07
CA VAL A 13 12.98 -21.84 0.68
C VAL A 13 13.42 -20.59 -0.10
N PHE A 14 12.82 -19.43 0.19
CA PHE A 14 13.11 -18.16 -0.48
C PHE A 14 13.60 -17.13 0.54
N ASP A 15 14.40 -16.19 0.05
CA ASP A 15 14.91 -15.06 0.84
C ASP A 15 14.00 -13.82 0.76
N CYS A 16 12.98 -13.82 -0.11
CA CYS A 16 12.05 -12.71 -0.22
C CYS A 16 10.65 -13.12 -0.66
N VAL A 17 9.70 -12.21 -0.48
CA VAL A 17 8.32 -12.34 -0.98
C VAL A 17 7.77 -10.99 -1.42
N GLU A 18 6.93 -11.00 -2.46
CA GLU A 18 6.08 -9.85 -2.80
C GLU A 18 4.70 -9.98 -2.16
N VAL A 19 4.35 -9.02 -1.31
CA VAL A 19 3.03 -8.88 -0.69
C VAL A 19 2.12 -8.13 -1.65
N ASN A 20 1.21 -8.88 -2.28
CA ASN A 20 0.19 -8.34 -3.17
C ASN A 20 -1.12 -7.98 -2.46
N SER A 21 -1.37 -8.50 -1.26
CA SER A 21 -2.60 -8.23 -0.51
C SER A 21 -2.76 -6.75 -0.13
N SER A 22 -1.64 -6.05 0.07
CA SER A 22 -1.57 -4.62 0.39
C SER A 22 -2.14 -3.72 -0.71
N TYR A 23 -2.24 -4.21 -1.94
CA TYR A 23 -2.94 -3.52 -3.03
C TYR A 23 -4.43 -3.35 -2.69
N TYR A 24 -5.06 -4.35 -2.07
CA TYR A 24 -6.50 -4.36 -1.83
C TYR A 24 -6.88 -3.65 -0.53
N ALA A 25 -6.03 -3.69 0.49
CA ALA A 25 -6.23 -3.02 1.77
C ALA A 25 -4.87 -2.70 2.41
N ILE A 26 -4.77 -1.55 3.07
CA ILE A 26 -3.59 -1.22 3.89
C ILE A 26 -3.52 -2.24 5.03
N PRO A 27 -2.39 -2.96 5.21
CA PRO A 27 -2.26 -3.92 6.30
C PRO A 27 -2.24 -3.20 7.65
N ASP A 28 -2.80 -3.84 8.68
CA ASP A 28 -2.64 -3.38 10.05
C ASP A 28 -1.16 -3.47 10.46
N VAL A 29 -0.69 -2.50 11.26
CA VAL A 29 0.71 -2.45 11.74
C VAL A 29 1.11 -3.74 12.46
N ARG A 30 0.21 -4.34 13.24
CA ARG A 30 0.47 -5.61 13.95
C ARG A 30 0.64 -6.79 13.00
N ILE A 31 0.09 -6.71 11.79
CA ILE A 31 0.30 -7.74 10.77
C ILE A 31 1.74 -7.66 10.25
N THR A 32 2.23 -6.46 9.95
CA THR A 32 3.60 -6.27 9.42
C THR A 32 4.66 -6.47 10.50
N GLU A 33 4.38 -6.16 11.77
CA GLU A 33 5.20 -6.56 12.92
C GLU A 33 5.37 -8.09 12.98
N ARG A 34 4.26 -8.84 12.94
CA ARG A 34 4.33 -10.31 12.95
C ARG A 34 5.05 -10.86 11.73
N TRP A 35 4.98 -10.22 10.57
CA TRP A 35 5.76 -10.64 9.40
C TRP A 35 7.27 -10.48 9.66
N ALA A 36 7.68 -9.37 10.25
CA ALA A 36 9.07 -9.13 10.63
C ALA A 36 9.56 -10.16 11.68
N GLU A 37 8.77 -10.44 12.70
CA GLU A 37 9.13 -11.38 13.79
C GLU A 37 9.23 -12.84 13.32
N ARG A 38 8.42 -13.24 12.35
CA ARG A 38 8.24 -14.66 12.01
C ARG A 38 9.10 -15.15 10.86
N THR A 39 9.86 -14.27 10.23
CA THR A 39 10.77 -14.57 9.12
C THR A 39 12.22 -14.52 9.58
N PRO A 40 13.15 -15.26 8.94
CA PRO A 40 14.58 -15.20 9.27
C PRO A 40 15.17 -13.79 9.15
N SER A 41 16.32 -13.56 9.78
CA SER A 41 17.13 -12.36 9.51
C SER A 41 17.52 -12.32 8.02
N GLY A 42 17.54 -11.13 7.42
CA GLY A 42 17.84 -10.96 5.99
C GLY A 42 16.69 -11.23 5.03
N PHE A 43 15.58 -11.83 5.48
CA PHE A 43 14.41 -12.06 4.63
C PHE A 43 13.72 -10.73 4.26
N LEU A 44 13.49 -10.51 2.96
CA LEU A 44 12.96 -9.25 2.44
C LEU A 44 11.48 -9.33 2.04
N PHE A 45 10.73 -8.29 2.40
CA PHE A 45 9.38 -8.05 1.93
C PHE A 45 9.40 -6.95 0.87
N HIS A 46 8.93 -7.30 -0.32
CA HIS A 46 8.55 -6.35 -1.35
C HIS A 46 7.05 -6.11 -1.23
N VAL A 47 6.60 -4.86 -1.23
CA VAL A 47 5.18 -4.57 -0.91
C VAL A 47 4.55 -3.81 -2.05
N LYS A 48 3.42 -4.30 -2.54
CA LYS A 48 2.65 -3.57 -3.56
C LYS A 48 1.90 -2.40 -2.92
N ALA A 49 2.02 -1.23 -3.53
CA ALA A 49 1.33 -0.04 -3.05
C ALA A 49 -0.20 -0.23 -3.08
N TYR A 50 -0.88 0.31 -2.08
CA TYR A 50 -2.34 0.34 -2.00
C TYR A 50 -2.96 0.95 -3.27
N ALA A 51 -4.04 0.35 -3.79
CA ALA A 51 -4.65 0.69 -5.07
C ALA A 51 -4.85 2.21 -5.29
N LEU A 52 -5.33 2.91 -4.26
CA LEU A 52 -5.55 4.35 -4.34
C LEU A 52 -4.28 5.15 -4.65
N LEU A 53 -3.11 4.69 -4.16
CA LEU A 53 -1.82 5.36 -4.35
C LEU A 53 -1.27 5.20 -5.77
N THR A 54 -1.81 4.26 -6.55
CA THR A 54 -1.37 3.97 -7.92
C THR A 54 -2.39 4.39 -8.99
N GLY A 55 -3.40 5.15 -8.60
CA GLY A 55 -4.46 5.63 -9.50
C GLY A 55 -5.54 4.60 -9.81
N HIS A 56 -5.54 3.46 -9.12
CA HIS A 56 -6.59 2.45 -9.22
C HIS A 56 -7.80 2.84 -8.35
N HIS A 57 -8.96 2.27 -8.66
CA HIS A 57 -10.21 2.49 -7.95
C HIS A 57 -10.32 1.57 -6.72
N PRO A 58 -10.21 2.09 -5.48
CA PRO A 58 -10.37 1.25 -4.30
C PRO A 58 -11.85 0.90 -4.08
N ARG A 59 -12.10 -0.26 -3.48
CA ARG A 59 -13.42 -0.58 -2.93
C ARG A 59 -13.65 0.28 -1.70
N ARG A 60 -14.86 0.83 -1.54
CA ARG A 60 -15.19 1.65 -0.37
C ARG A 60 -14.92 0.92 0.95
N ALA A 61 -15.26 -0.36 1.02
CA ALA A 61 -15.04 -1.21 2.20
C ALA A 61 -13.57 -1.43 2.58
N SER A 62 -12.61 -1.10 1.71
CA SER A 62 -11.17 -1.20 2.04
C SER A 62 -10.52 0.14 2.34
N LEU A 63 -11.28 1.23 2.36
CA LEU A 63 -10.77 2.53 2.75
C LEU A 63 -10.57 2.58 4.27
N PRO A 64 -9.42 3.06 4.75
CA PRO A 64 -9.29 3.46 6.14
C PRO A 64 -10.29 4.57 6.49
N ALA A 65 -10.77 4.58 7.74
CA ALA A 65 -11.76 5.54 8.21
C ALA A 65 -11.30 7.00 8.02
N GLU A 66 -10.02 7.26 8.23
CA GLU A 66 -9.40 8.58 8.06
C GLU A 66 -9.40 9.03 6.59
N VAL A 67 -9.26 8.08 5.65
CA VAL A 67 -9.33 8.37 4.21
C VAL A 67 -10.77 8.58 3.79
N GLU A 68 -11.70 7.75 4.29
CA GLU A 68 -13.13 7.88 3.99
C GLU A 68 -13.71 9.21 4.50
N ALA A 69 -13.30 9.66 5.68
CA ALA A 69 -13.73 10.96 6.26
C ALA A 69 -13.33 12.18 5.40
N LEU A 70 -12.31 12.03 4.56
CA LEU A 70 -11.82 13.09 3.66
C LEU A 70 -12.44 13.03 2.26
N LEU A 71 -13.32 12.06 1.98
CA LEU A 71 -14.02 11.98 0.71
C LEU A 71 -15.14 13.03 0.61
N PRO A 72 -15.50 13.45 -0.61
CA PRO A 72 -16.73 14.20 -0.84
C PRO A 72 -17.95 13.41 -0.35
N ARG A 73 -19.04 14.10 0.03
CA ARG A 73 -20.30 13.45 0.47
C ARG A 73 -20.85 12.45 -0.55
N HIS A 74 -20.66 12.74 -1.83
CA HIS A 74 -21.05 11.89 -2.95
C HIS A 74 -19.87 11.73 -3.91
N PRO A 75 -18.95 10.78 -3.65
CA PRO A 75 -17.86 10.52 -4.57
C PRO A 75 -18.39 9.83 -5.84
N THR A 76 -17.73 10.07 -6.97
CA THR A 76 -18.03 9.35 -8.21
C THR A 76 -17.71 7.88 -8.02
N LEU A 77 -18.61 7.00 -8.48
CA LEU A 77 -18.42 5.56 -8.41
C LEU A 77 -18.22 4.99 -9.81
N THR A 78 -17.37 3.96 -9.91
CA THR A 78 -17.27 3.16 -11.13
C THR A 78 -18.54 2.33 -11.33
N ARG A 79 -18.71 1.73 -12.51
CA ARG A 79 -19.80 0.76 -12.76
C ARG A 79 -19.78 -0.44 -11.80
N ARG A 80 -18.64 -0.72 -11.15
CA ARG A 80 -18.45 -1.80 -10.17
C ARG A 80 -18.69 -1.34 -8.74
N GLY A 81 -19.11 -0.09 -8.52
CA GLY A 81 -19.32 0.49 -7.18
C GLY A 81 -18.04 0.84 -6.43
N GLU A 82 -16.90 0.90 -7.12
CA GLU A 82 -15.63 1.33 -6.54
C GLU A 82 -15.54 2.86 -6.52
N ILE A 83 -14.73 3.43 -5.63
CA ILE A 83 -14.50 4.88 -5.63
C ILE A 83 -13.66 5.25 -6.85
N ASP A 84 -14.18 6.16 -7.67
CA ASP A 84 -13.40 6.68 -8.79
C ASP A 84 -12.19 7.44 -8.25
N ALA A 85 -10.98 7.06 -8.66
CA ALA A 85 -9.75 7.62 -8.15
C ALA A 85 -9.61 9.11 -8.50
N SER A 86 -10.27 9.58 -9.56
CA SER A 86 -10.34 10.99 -9.94
C SER A 86 -11.16 11.84 -8.96
N SER A 87 -12.13 11.23 -8.28
CA SER A 87 -12.97 11.90 -7.28
C SER A 87 -12.31 12.01 -5.89
N VAL A 88 -11.18 11.32 -5.68
CA VAL A 88 -10.47 11.33 -4.40
C VAL A 88 -9.63 12.61 -4.26
N PRO A 89 -9.83 13.43 -3.22
CA PRO A 89 -9.05 14.64 -3.00
C PRO A 89 -7.58 14.34 -2.69
N ALA A 90 -6.69 15.32 -2.91
CA ALA A 90 -5.26 15.20 -2.58
C ALA A 90 -5.04 14.86 -1.10
N ALA A 91 -5.75 15.53 -0.19
CA ALA A 91 -5.66 15.28 1.25
C ALA A 91 -6.00 13.81 1.63
N ALA A 92 -7.00 13.20 1.00
CA ALA A 92 -7.33 11.80 1.21
C ALA A 92 -6.23 10.86 0.71
N ARG A 93 -5.59 11.18 -0.43
CA ARG A 93 -4.43 10.42 -0.92
C ARG A 93 -3.21 10.57 0.00
N ASP A 94 -2.97 11.77 0.55
CA ASP A 94 -1.88 12.03 1.49
C ASP A 94 -2.10 11.28 2.82
N ALA A 95 -3.34 11.23 3.31
CA ALA A 95 -3.72 10.41 4.46
C ALA A 95 -3.47 8.92 4.18
N ALA A 96 -3.90 8.41 3.01
CA ALA A 96 -3.64 7.03 2.62
C ALA A 96 -2.14 6.71 2.53
N LEU A 97 -1.33 7.62 2.00
CA LEU A 97 0.13 7.46 1.92
C LEU A 97 0.75 7.42 3.32
N THR A 98 0.28 8.28 4.23
CA THR A 98 0.75 8.32 5.63
C THR A 98 0.45 7.02 6.35
N LEU A 99 -0.80 6.54 6.28
CA LEU A 99 -1.21 5.27 6.88
C LEU A 99 -0.44 4.08 6.28
N PHE A 100 -0.25 4.08 4.96
CA PHE A 100 0.52 3.04 4.29
C PHE A 100 1.99 3.03 4.74
N ALA A 101 2.63 4.20 4.86
CA ALA A 101 3.99 4.29 5.37
C ALA A 101 4.10 3.80 6.83
N GLN A 102 3.13 4.15 7.69
CA GLN A 102 3.05 3.66 9.07
C GLN A 102 2.89 2.14 9.12
N ALA A 103 2.03 1.59 8.27
CA ALA A 103 1.84 0.14 8.16
C ALA A 103 3.13 -0.60 7.78
N LEU A 104 4.01 0.02 6.98
CA LEU A 104 5.28 -0.60 6.57
C LEU A 104 6.46 -0.30 7.50
N ALA A 105 6.30 0.62 8.45
CA ALA A 105 7.37 1.01 9.38
C ALA A 105 7.99 -0.17 10.16
N PRO A 106 7.25 -1.19 10.62
CA PRO A 106 7.84 -2.34 11.29
C PRO A 106 8.84 -3.11 10.41
N LEU A 107 8.52 -3.29 9.12
CA LEU A 107 9.41 -3.95 8.17
C LEU A 107 10.65 -3.09 7.91
N ALA A 108 10.49 -1.78 7.77
CA ALA A 108 11.59 -0.85 7.57
C ALA A 108 12.56 -0.84 8.76
N ARG A 109 12.04 -0.70 9.99
CA ARG A 109 12.84 -0.73 11.24
C ARG A 109 13.56 -2.06 11.44
N ALA A 110 12.94 -3.17 11.03
CA ALA A 110 13.56 -4.50 11.10
C ALA A 110 14.62 -4.75 9.99
N GLY A 111 14.84 -3.78 9.07
CA GLY A 111 15.72 -3.97 7.92
C GLY A 111 15.20 -4.97 6.88
N LYS A 112 13.88 -5.23 6.89
CA LYS A 112 13.22 -6.24 6.06
C LYS A 112 12.33 -5.68 4.95
N LEU A 113 12.25 -4.36 4.81
CA LEU A 113 11.54 -3.74 3.68
C LEU A 113 12.48 -3.61 2.48
N GLY A 114 12.24 -4.38 1.42
CA GLY A 114 13.06 -4.32 0.21
C GLY A 114 12.69 -3.15 -0.71
N TYR A 115 11.46 -3.15 -1.24
CA TYR A 115 10.94 -2.03 -2.05
C TYR A 115 9.42 -1.95 -1.98
N VAL A 116 8.87 -0.80 -2.40
CA VAL A 116 7.43 -0.60 -2.59
C VAL A 116 7.13 -0.49 -4.08
N LEU A 117 6.32 -1.42 -4.61
CA LEU A 117 5.95 -1.45 -6.02
C LEU A 117 4.75 -0.51 -6.30
N PHE A 118 4.98 0.52 -7.10
CA PHE A 118 3.93 1.39 -7.65
C PHE A 118 3.55 0.97 -9.07
N GLN A 119 2.76 -0.10 -9.18
CA GLN A 119 2.17 -0.50 -10.46
C GLN A 119 1.00 0.42 -10.80
N LEU A 120 1.18 1.31 -11.79
CA LEU A 120 0.21 2.35 -12.15
C LEU A 120 -0.98 1.81 -12.94
N ALA A 121 -2.14 2.44 -12.77
CA ALA A 121 -3.35 2.10 -13.52
C ALA A 121 -3.15 2.32 -15.03
N PRO A 122 -3.68 1.43 -15.89
CA PRO A 122 -3.44 1.48 -17.33
C PRO A 122 -4.31 2.51 -18.07
N TRP A 123 -5.31 3.11 -17.41
CA TRP A 123 -6.23 4.04 -18.06
C TRP A 123 -5.72 5.50 -18.04
N PRO A 124 -6.08 6.30 -19.06
CA PRO A 124 -5.66 7.70 -19.19
C PRO A 124 -6.31 8.69 -18.19
N GLY A 125 -6.83 8.20 -17.05
CA GLY A 125 -7.57 9.00 -16.07
C GLY A 125 -6.74 9.33 -14.82
N THR A 126 -6.63 10.62 -14.49
CA THR A 126 -5.75 11.29 -13.50
C THR A 126 -4.34 11.66 -13.98
N ALA A 127 -4.13 11.64 -15.29
CA ALA A 127 -3.06 12.40 -15.94
C ALA A 127 -3.54 13.82 -16.31
N SER A 128 -3.77 14.69 -15.33
CA SER A 128 -3.58 16.13 -15.59
C SER A 128 -2.10 16.50 -15.68
N THR A 129 -1.20 15.52 -15.51
CA THR A 129 0.25 15.69 -15.69
C THR A 129 0.87 14.38 -16.17
N ARG A 130 0.81 14.13 -17.48
CA ARG A 130 1.82 13.29 -18.18
C ARG A 130 3.18 14.01 -18.22
N SER A 131 3.25 15.27 -17.77
CA SER A 131 4.50 15.95 -17.45
C SER A 131 4.81 15.78 -15.95
N ARG A 132 5.94 15.13 -15.66
CA ARG A 132 6.66 15.20 -14.37
C ARG A 132 5.77 15.04 -13.11
N ARG A 133 5.33 13.81 -12.82
CA ARG A 133 5.49 13.34 -11.44
C ARG A 133 6.98 13.10 -11.22
N SER A 134 7.73 14.21 -11.07
CA SER A 134 9.04 14.14 -10.42
C SER A 134 8.79 13.42 -9.11
N THR A 135 9.47 12.30 -8.88
CA THR A 135 10.32 12.09 -7.69
C THR A 135 10.10 13.07 -6.53
N ARG A 136 8.86 13.16 -6.03
CA ARG A 136 8.54 13.54 -4.66
C ARG A 136 8.23 12.29 -3.83
N CYS A 137 8.66 11.12 -4.33
CA CYS A 137 9.44 10.20 -3.53
C CYS A 137 10.89 10.72 -3.44
N ALA A 138 11.08 11.96 -3.00
CA ALA A 138 12.31 12.25 -2.26
C ALA A 138 12.25 11.36 -1.02
N PRO A 139 13.37 10.90 -0.44
CA PRO A 139 13.32 10.25 0.86
C PRO A 139 12.76 11.27 1.85
N ARG A 140 11.45 11.26 2.07
CA ARG A 140 10.97 11.43 3.43
C ARG A 140 11.65 10.29 4.15
N ALA A 141 12.67 10.64 4.94
CA ALA A 141 13.36 9.69 5.78
C ALA A 141 12.27 8.84 6.42
N TRP A 142 12.29 7.56 6.06
CA TRP A 142 11.53 6.57 6.79
C TRP A 142 12.01 6.71 8.23
N PRO A 143 11.13 6.88 9.22
CA PRO A 143 11.57 7.05 10.59
C PRO A 143 12.44 5.83 10.96
N THR A 144 13.73 6.10 11.12
CA THR A 144 14.72 5.18 11.68
C THR A 144 14.34 4.83 13.10
#